data_AF-A0A2V9MA86-F1
#
_entry.id   AF-A0A2V9MA86-F1
#
_cell.length_a   1.000
_cell.length_b   1.000
_cell.length_c   1.000
_cell.angle_alpha   90.00
_cell.angle_beta   90.00
_cell.angle_gamma   90.00
#
_symmetry.space_group_name_H-M   'P 1'
#
loop_
_entity.id
_entity.type
_entity.pdbx_description
1 polymer ?
#
loop_
_entity_poly.entity_id
_entity_poly.type
_entity_poly.pdbx_seq_one_letter_code
_entity_poly.pdbx_strand_id
1 'polypeptide(L)'
;MPEGAIPVLLASELKSVPDRYPSQIVLRQITARTFATHIKVFPPGKEPFFILGRYFFNLGDAEADFHNRVGELEGPRSSRAENG
;
A
#
# COMPACT_ATOMS: atom_id res chain seq x y z
N MET A 1 -7.51 -27.50 -13.65
CA MET A 1 -7.60 -26.15 -13.04
C MET A 1 -6.88 -25.23 -13.99
N PRO A 2 -7.48 -24.16 -14.55
CA PRO A 2 -6.67 -23.19 -15.27
C PRO A 2 -5.69 -22.59 -14.27
N GLU A 3 -4.40 -22.60 -14.59
CA GLU A 3 -3.38 -21.86 -13.84
C GLU A 3 -3.87 -20.41 -13.73
N GLY A 4 -4.21 -19.98 -12.51
CA GLY A 4 -4.72 -18.64 -12.28
C GLY A 4 -3.70 -17.63 -12.78
N ALA A 5 -4.15 -16.59 -13.47
CA ALA A 5 -3.28 -15.53 -13.95
C ALA A 5 -2.37 -15.03 -12.81
N ILE A 6 -1.07 -14.97 -13.07
CA ILE A 6 -0.09 -14.50 -12.08
C ILE A 6 -0.40 -13.02 -11.78
N PRO A 7 -0.62 -12.64 -10.51
CA PRO A 7 -0.86 -11.25 -10.17
C PRO A 7 0.29 -10.34 -10.62
N VAL A 8 -0.01 -9.37 -11.48
CA VAL A 8 0.98 -8.43 -12.03
C VAL A 8 1.16 -7.27 -11.05
N LEU A 9 2.40 -7.00 -10.64
CA LEU A 9 2.72 -5.80 -9.85
C LEU A 9 2.68 -4.58 -10.76
N LEU A 10 1.83 -3.61 -10.42
CA LEU A 10 1.69 -2.36 -11.18
C LEU A 10 2.47 -1.21 -10.53
N ALA A 11 2.33 -1.07 -9.20
CA ALA A 11 3.02 -0.03 -8.44
C ALA A 11 3.41 -0.54 -7.04
N SER A 12 4.44 0.08 -6.46
CA SER A 12 4.91 -0.22 -5.11
C SER A 12 5.63 0.99 -4.52
N GLU A 13 5.34 1.30 -3.26
CA GLU A 13 6.05 2.32 -2.50
C GLU A 13 6.39 1.83 -1.09
N LEU A 14 7.63 2.07 -0.66
CA LEU A 14 8.08 1.84 0.72
C LEU A 14 8.16 3.17 1.46
N LYS A 15 7.48 3.27 2.60
CA LYS A 15 7.54 4.42 3.49
C LYS A 15 8.20 4.03 4.80
N SER A 16 9.13 4.87 5.23
CA SER A 16 9.77 4.80 6.54
C SER A 16 9.63 6.18 7.17
N VAL A 17 8.90 6.23 8.28
CA VAL A 17 8.59 7.47 8.99
C VAL A 17 9.06 7.28 10.43
N PRO A 18 9.61 8.32 11.10
CA PRO A 18 9.93 8.23 12.53
C PRO A 18 8.74 7.69 13.33
N ASP A 19 9.03 6.88 14.34
CA ASP A 19 8.05 6.29 15.27
C ASP A 19 7.01 5.35 14.65
N ARG A 20 7.21 4.90 13.40
CA ARG A 20 6.38 3.88 12.73
C ARG A 20 7.24 2.76 12.16
N TYR A 21 6.67 1.56 12.05
CA TYR A 21 7.34 0.48 11.32
C TYR A 21 7.38 0.80 9.82
N PRO A 22 8.52 0.55 9.14
CA PRO A 22 8.58 0.63 7.69
C PRO A 22 7.46 -0.19 7.07
N SER A 23 6.81 0.39 6.06
CA SER A 23 5.62 -0.21 5.45
C SER A 23 5.67 -0.04 3.94
N GLN A 24 5.39 -1.11 3.20
CA GLN A 24 5.31 -1.12 1.75
C GLN A 24 3.85 -1.24 1.34
N ILE A 25 3.38 -0.32 0.51
CA ILE A 25 2.11 -0.48 -0.20
C ILE A 25 2.38 -0.97 -1.62
N VAL A 26 1.55 -1.91 -2.09
CA VAL A 26 1.62 -2.45 -3.45
C VAL A 26 0.25 -2.37 -4.10
N LEU A 27 0.22 -2.04 -5.40
CA LEU A 27 -0.92 -2.17 -6.28
C LEU A 27 -0.65 -3.30 -7.28
N ARG A 28 -1.58 -4.25 -7.37
CA ARG A 28 -1.48 -5.41 -8.27
C ARG A 28 -2.73 -5.56 -9.11
N GLN A 29 -2.56 -6.04 -10.33
CA GLN A 29 -3.64 -6.62 -11.11
C GLN A 29 -3.74 -8.11 -10.77
N ILE A 30 -4.87 -8.54 -10.20
CA ILE A 30 -5.09 -9.93 -9.77
C ILE A 30 -5.67 -10.77 -10.90
N THR A 31 -6.55 -10.18 -11.70
CA THR A 31 -7.12 -10.79 -12.91
C THR A 31 -7.26 -9.71 -13.99
N ALA A 32 -7.72 -10.09 -15.19
CA ALA A 32 -7.98 -9.13 -16.27
C ALA A 32 -8.88 -7.95 -15.87
N ARG A 33 -9.73 -8.09 -14.83
CA ARG A 33 -10.71 -7.06 -14.43
C ARG A 33 -10.70 -6.72 -12.95
N THR A 34 -9.72 -7.21 -12.19
CA THR A 34 -9.66 -6.96 -10.74
C THR A 34 -8.27 -6.54 -10.31
N PHE A 35 -8.23 -5.53 -9.46
CA PHE A 35 -7.01 -4.95 -8.90
C PHE A 35 -7.05 -5.04 -7.38
N ALA A 36 -5.90 -4.98 -6.74
CA ALA A 36 -5.83 -4.97 -5.29
C ALA A 36 -4.68 -4.13 -4.77
N THR A 37 -4.94 -3.42 -3.67
CA THR A 37 -3.92 -2.73 -2.88
C THR A 37 -3.64 -3.53 -1.61
N HIS A 38 -2.38 -3.68 -1.22
CA HIS A 38 -1.98 -4.36 0.02
C HIS A 38 -0.90 -3.56 0.74
N ILE A 39 -0.90 -3.58 2.07
CA ILE A 39 0.18 -3.01 2.88
C ILE A 39 0.91 -4.15 3.59
N LYS A 40 2.24 -4.17 3.46
CA LYS A 40 3.15 -5.05 4.18
C LYS A 40 3.94 -4.21 5.18
N VAL A 41 3.90 -4.58 6.45
CA VAL A 41 4.60 -3.90 7.54
C VAL A 41 5.83 -4.71 7.92
N PHE A 42 6.94 -4.03 8.20
CA PHE A 42 8.25 -4.62 8.51
C PHE A 42 8.74 -4.21 9.91
N PRO A 43 8.28 -4.86 10.99
CA PRO A 43 8.78 -4.57 12.33
C PRO A 43 10.23 -5.07 12.48
N PRO A 44 11.09 -4.36 13.24
CA PRO A 44 12.47 -4.77 13.45
C PRO A 44 12.55 -6.08 14.26
N GLY A 45 13.34 -7.04 13.76
CA GLY A 45 13.58 -8.32 14.44
C GLY A 45 12.38 -9.26 14.48
N LYS A 46 11.33 -9.00 13.70
CA LYS A 46 10.14 -9.86 13.59
C LYS A 46 9.80 -10.13 12.13
N GLU A 47 9.01 -11.16 11.91
CA GLU A 47 8.47 -11.44 10.58
C GLU A 47 7.54 -10.31 10.11
N PRO A 48 7.60 -9.93 8.82
CA PRO A 48 6.66 -8.99 8.24
C PRO A 48 5.22 -9.51 8.29
N PHE A 49 4.26 -8.60 8.45
CA PHE A 49 2.84 -8.94 8.40
C PHE A 49 2.09 -8.08 7.39
N PHE A 50 0.93 -8.56 6.96
CA PHE A 50 0.09 -7.89 5.97
C PHE A 50 -1.13 -7.27 6.64
N ILE A 51 -1.47 -6.06 6.23
CA ILE A 51 -2.78 -5.46 6.51
C ILE A 51 -3.71 -5.85 5.37
N LEU A 52 -4.95 -6.21 5.71
CA LEU A 52 -5.97 -6.66 4.75
C LEU A 52 -6.04 -5.71 3.55
N GLY A 53 -5.88 -6.28 2.37
CA GLY A 53 -5.96 -5.55 1.11
C GLY A 53 -7.39 -5.19 0.73
N ARG A 54 -7.52 -4.19 -0.15
CA ARG A 54 -8.79 -3.85 -0.81
C ARG A 54 -8.76 -4.33 -2.24
N TYR A 55 -9.92 -4.76 -2.75
CA TYR A 55 -10.10 -5.20 -4.13
C TYR A 55 -10.97 -4.21 -4.89
N PHE A 56 -10.66 -4.02 -6.17
CA PHE A 56 -11.31 -3.06 -7.06
C PHE A 56 -11.59 -3.70 -8.41
N PHE A 57 -12.66 -3.28 -9.09
CA PHE A 57 -13.05 -3.77 -10.41
C PHE A 57 -12.59 -2.88 -11.56
N ASN A 58 -11.93 -1.76 -11.26
CA ASN A 58 -11.29 -0.89 -12.24
C ASN A 58 -9.97 -0.36 -11.66
N LEU A 59 -9.06 0.05 -12.56
CA LEU A 59 -7.72 0.49 -12.18
C LEU A 59 -7.75 1.85 -11.47
N GLY A 60 -8.58 2.79 -11.91
CA GLY A 60 -8.63 4.15 -11.36
C GLY A 60 -8.96 4.19 -9.87
N ASP A 61 -9.95 3.42 -9.41
CA ASP A 61 -10.27 3.32 -7.99
C ASP A 61 -9.13 2.68 -7.17
N ALA A 62 -8.44 1.72 -7.77
CA ALA A 62 -7.30 1.06 -7.13
C ALA A 62 -6.09 1.99 -7.01
N GLU A 63 -5.83 2.81 -8.02
CA GLU A 63 -4.81 3.87 -8.01
C GLU A 63 -5.16 4.96 -6.99
N ALA A 64 -6.43 5.38 -6.92
CA ALA A 64 -6.88 6.35 -5.93
C ALA A 64 -6.68 5.83 -4.50
N ASP A 65 -7.06 4.58 -4.21
CA ASP A 65 -6.80 3.97 -2.89
C ASP A 65 -5.30 3.82 -2.61
N PHE A 66 -4.50 3.45 -3.62
CA PHE A 66 -3.05 3.37 -3.48
C PHE A 66 -2.46 4.71 -3.06
N HIS A 67 -2.76 5.80 -3.76
CA HIS A 67 -2.24 7.13 -3.44
C HIS A 67 -2.75 7.67 -2.10
N ASN A 68 -4.02 7.41 -1.76
CA ASN A 68 -4.56 7.79 -0.45
C ASN A 68 -3.79 7.10 0.68
N ARG A 69 -3.59 5.79 0.58
CA ARG A 69 -2.86 5.01 1.59
C ARG A 69 -1.37 5.34 1.63
N VAL A 70 -0.74 5.69 0.51
CA VAL A 70 0.61 6.27 0.50
C VAL A 70 0.67 7.50 1.43
N GLY A 71 -0.29 8.40 1.30
CA GLY A 71 -0.39 9.59 2.17
C GLY A 71 -0.66 9.24 3.64
N GLU A 72 -1.51 8.25 3.93
CA GLU A 72 -1.76 7.78 5.30
C GLU A 72 -0.49 7.21 5.96
N LEU A 73 0.32 6.49 5.19
CA LEU A 73 1.58 5.91 5.64
C LEU A 73 2.63 6.98 5.94
N GLU A 74 2.68 8.06 5.16
CA GLU A 74 3.52 9.25 5.43
C GLU A 74 3.10 9.98 6.73
N GLY A 75 1.89 9.72 7.23
CA GLY A 75 1.34 10.35 8.42
C GLY A 75 0.74 11.73 8.12
N PRO A 76 0.08 12.37 9.10
CA PRO A 76 -0.33 13.76 8.96
C PRO A 76 0.92 14.58 8.63
N ARG A 77 0.89 15.36 7.55
CA ARG A 77 1.92 16.36 7.29
C ARG A 77 1.96 17.26 8.52
N SER A 78 2.92 17.07 9.42
CA SER A 78 3.05 17.91 10.61
C SER A 78 3.00 19.36 10.15
N SER A 79 2.02 20.09 10.67
CA SER A 79 1.94 21.54 10.63
C SER A 79 3.23 22.09 11.24
N ARG A 80 4.22 22.33 10.38
CA ARG A 80 5.44 23.06 10.71
C ARG A 80 5.12 24.56 10.67
N ALA A 81 4.42 25.02 11.70
CA ALA A 81 4.18 26.39 12.16
C ALA A 81 3.12 26.20 13.25
N GLU A 82 3.40 26.37 14.54
CA GLU A 82 3.56 27.66 15.21
C GLU A 82 4.49 27.48 16.42
N ASN A 83 5.69 28.03 16.34
CA ASN A 83 6.49 28.46 17.49
C ASN A 83 7.44 29.52 16.94
N GLY A 84 6.93 30.75 16.90
CA GLY A 84 7.67 31.98 16.67
C GLY A 84 7.18 33.00 17.68
#